data_AF-A0A8H8C1I1-F1
#
_entry.id   AF-A0A8H8C1I1-F1
#
_cell.length_a   1.000
_cell.length_b   1.000
_cell.length_c   1.000
_cell.angle_alpha   90.00
_cell.angle_beta   90.00
_cell.angle_gamma   90.00
#
_symmetry.space_group_name_H-M   'P 1'
#
loop_
_entity.id
_entity.type
_entity.pdbx_description
1 polymer ?
#
loop_
_entity_poly.entity_id
_entity_poly.type
_entity_poly.pdbx_seq_one_letter_code
_entity_poly.pdbx_strand_id
1 'polypeptide(L)'
;MSINQEDLKERSSQVLLMKDIYQLASSVVIWLGGPVEVDGKDIWPIPPLLEAAQKNLKRTELPIRHGTKDWIRHALRPDYTTNGDLMDKRWNAVITSLILLLQKPWFLRTWIIQEVALAKTAVVLCGTHSARWDDFYRVVKYAIDVDYFSSTMPELYSSMQSIERARRNLALDRYPRPLDLLASFQIFHATDARDKVFGLYSLINPSDLAVLKLQPDYDLDVIKVFTRAAKDCIAAEENLDVLSFGGQDCLPEHTKLSTWVPDWSYRDRTKPLLSRFLLTDSDPSSERSQWPCTWKSATGSSHPVVEIPTADDGDGGFISISGYIHDRVTETGGILEKPYYDSQPGHPALEINTLTQQSAAVLAKWEQLCGVTDNTPYPPTGGEPAWDVYWKTFHAGIYTHGDESSTRDAFEKWYGQFRDPQRLFNSTGDAMDDISNSDAGTMSTVIAGVGLFGKLSYKAAKMGWDMYFSMRKIPPSRIAAFHRVMFKTGQGHVGISSKH
;
A
#
# COMPACT_ATOMS: atom_id res chain seq x y z
N MET A 1 -8.80 1.97 34.16
CA MET A 1 -7.48 1.35 34.42
C MET A 1 -6.42 2.37 34.05
N SER A 2 -5.41 2.56 34.88
CA SER A 2 -4.23 3.38 34.58
C SER A 2 -3.04 2.43 34.61
N ILE A 3 -2.16 2.50 33.62
CA ILE A 3 -0.94 1.70 33.53
C ILE A 3 0.20 2.65 33.85
N ASN A 4 1.01 2.32 34.86
CA ASN A 4 2.25 3.05 35.10
C ASN A 4 3.24 2.76 33.96
N GLN A 5 3.48 3.76 33.11
CA GLN A 5 4.38 3.62 31.96
C GLN A 5 5.86 3.48 32.37
N GLU A 6 6.21 3.88 33.60
CA GLU A 6 7.57 3.82 34.13
C GLU A 6 7.90 2.46 34.79
N ASP A 7 6.88 1.68 35.16
CA ASP A 7 7.06 0.32 35.69
C ASP A 7 6.96 -0.71 34.56
N LEU A 8 8.10 -1.18 34.08
CA LEU A 8 8.19 -2.13 32.96
C LEU A 8 7.56 -3.50 33.28
N LYS A 9 7.57 -3.92 34.55
CA LYS A 9 6.98 -5.20 34.97
C LYS A 9 5.47 -5.11 35.04
N GLU A 10 4.96 -4.00 35.58
CA GLU A 10 3.54 -3.69 35.51
C GLU A 10 3.11 -3.63 34.04
N ARG A 11 3.80 -2.85 33.20
CA ARG A 11 3.47 -2.72 31.77
C ARG A 11 3.43 -4.08 31.07
N SER A 12 4.44 -4.93 31.26
CA SER A 12 4.49 -6.28 30.69
C SER A 12 3.26 -7.10 31.10
N SER A 13 2.91 -7.06 32.38
CA SER A 13 1.74 -7.77 32.92
C SER A 13 0.42 -7.20 32.39
N GLN A 14 0.31 -5.87 32.27
CA GLN A 14 -0.89 -5.20 31.78
C GLN A 14 -1.14 -5.46 30.30
N VAL A 15 -0.09 -5.56 29.48
CA VAL A 15 -0.23 -5.90 28.06
C VAL A 15 -0.86 -7.27 27.86
N LEU A 16 -0.53 -8.25 28.71
CA LEU A 16 -1.17 -9.57 28.69
C LEU A 16 -2.68 -9.49 29.02
N LEU A 17 -3.09 -8.53 29.85
CA LEU A 17 -4.50 -8.32 30.23
C LEU A 17 -5.30 -7.53 29.20
N MET A 18 -4.66 -6.82 28.26
CA MET A 18 -5.34 -5.92 27.31
C MET A 18 -6.39 -6.65 26.49
N LYS A 19 -6.13 -7.91 26.13
CA LYS A 19 -7.09 -8.75 25.43
C LYS A 19 -8.42 -8.83 26.18
N ASP A 20 -8.34 -9.27 27.43
CA ASP A 20 -9.51 -9.50 28.28
C ASP A 20 -10.21 -8.19 28.60
N ILE A 21 -9.47 -7.09 28.80
CA ILE A 21 -10.04 -5.78 29.08
C ILE A 21 -10.94 -5.30 27.93
N TYR A 22 -10.44 -5.31 26.69
CA TYR A 22 -11.23 -4.87 25.54
C TYR A 22 -12.35 -5.85 25.20
N GLN A 23 -12.11 -7.16 25.34
CA GLN A 23 -13.10 -8.19 25.04
C GLN A 23 -14.24 -8.22 26.08
N LEU A 24 -13.95 -7.97 27.35
CA LEU A 24 -14.95 -7.94 28.41
C LEU A 24 -15.70 -6.60 28.48
N ALA A 25 -15.08 -5.51 28.02
CA ALA A 25 -15.73 -4.20 27.97
C ALA A 25 -17.08 -4.25 27.24
N SER A 26 -18.08 -3.58 27.81
CA SER A 26 -19.39 -3.43 27.17
C SER A 26 -19.33 -2.50 25.95
N SER A 27 -18.47 -1.49 26.01
CA SER A 27 -18.21 -0.54 24.93
C SER A 27 -16.80 0.03 25.07
N VAL A 28 -16.14 0.27 23.94
CA VAL A 28 -14.84 0.94 23.85
C VAL A 28 -15.06 2.29 23.17
N VAL A 29 -14.69 3.36 23.86
CA VAL A 29 -14.78 4.73 23.35
C VAL A 29 -13.42 5.15 22.81
N ILE A 30 -13.34 5.34 21.51
CA ILE A 30 -12.17 5.78 20.77
C ILE A 30 -12.19 7.31 20.74
N TRP A 31 -11.37 7.95 21.57
CA TRP A 31 -11.30 9.41 21.62
C TRP A 31 -10.20 9.95 20.70
N LEU A 32 -10.61 10.69 19.67
CA LEU A 32 -9.75 11.29 18.65
C LEU A 32 -9.28 12.73 19.00
N GLY A 33 -9.51 13.18 20.24
CA GLY A 33 -9.18 14.54 20.66
C GLY A 33 -10.24 15.58 20.28
N GLY A 34 -9.80 16.83 20.09
CA GLY A 34 -10.66 17.97 19.75
C GLY A 34 -11.27 17.87 18.34
N PRO A 35 -12.25 18.76 18.05
CA PRO A 35 -12.93 18.80 16.76
C PRO A 35 -11.97 19.05 15.60
N VAL A 36 -12.43 18.75 14.38
CA VAL A 36 -11.72 19.07 13.15
C VAL A 36 -12.36 20.31 12.56
N GLU A 37 -11.56 21.35 12.37
CA GLU A 37 -12.05 22.61 11.82
C GLU A 37 -11.62 22.79 10.37
N VAL A 38 -12.59 23.16 9.52
CA VAL A 38 -12.34 23.62 8.15
C VAL A 38 -12.96 25.01 8.02
N ASP A 39 -12.16 25.98 7.59
CA ASP A 39 -12.54 27.40 7.51
C ASP A 39 -13.11 27.96 8.84
N GLY A 40 -12.53 27.53 9.98
CA GLY A 40 -12.93 27.95 11.32
C GLY A 40 -14.27 27.39 11.82
N LYS A 41 -14.74 26.30 11.22
CA LYS A 41 -15.99 25.61 11.61
C LYS A 41 -15.74 24.15 11.93
N ASP A 42 -16.26 23.69 13.05
CA ASP A 42 -16.37 22.27 13.38
C ASP A 42 -17.34 21.58 12.41
N ILE A 43 -16.83 20.65 11.62
CA ILE A 43 -17.61 19.93 10.61
C ILE A 43 -17.46 18.43 10.84
N TRP A 44 -18.56 17.80 11.21
CA TRP A 44 -18.64 16.35 11.36
C TRP A 44 -18.97 15.69 10.01
N PRO A 45 -18.01 14.96 9.38
CA PRO A 45 -18.21 14.47 8.02
C PRO A 45 -19.10 13.21 7.96
N ILE A 46 -19.35 12.55 9.08
CA ILE A 46 -19.97 11.21 9.08
C ILE A 46 -21.43 11.23 8.60
N PRO A 47 -22.38 12.02 9.15
CA PRO A 47 -23.78 11.96 8.72
C PRO A 47 -24.01 12.20 7.23
N PRO A 48 -23.46 13.25 6.57
CA PRO A 48 -23.71 13.49 5.15
C PRO A 48 -23.12 12.39 4.25
N LEU A 49 -21.94 11.87 4.61
CA LEU A 49 -21.33 10.77 3.86
C LEU A 49 -22.03 9.43 4.11
N LEU A 50 -22.60 9.24 5.30
CA LEU A 50 -23.36 8.04 5.64
C LEU A 50 -24.65 7.97 4.83
N GLU A 51 -25.34 9.10 4.70
CA GLU A 51 -26.53 9.23 3.85
C GLU A 51 -26.19 8.97 2.38
N ALA A 52 -25.09 9.53 1.89
CA ALA A 52 -24.62 9.28 0.52
C ALA A 52 -24.27 7.80 0.29
N ALA A 53 -23.60 7.16 1.25
CA ALA A 53 -23.28 5.74 1.21
C ALA A 53 -24.54 4.86 1.21
N GLN A 54 -25.53 5.18 2.06
CA GLN A 54 -26.81 4.45 2.13
C GLN A 54 -27.61 4.54 0.83
N LYS A 55 -27.55 5.70 0.16
CA LYS A 55 -28.17 5.94 -1.15
C LYS A 55 -27.36 5.35 -2.32
N ASN A 56 -26.19 4.77 -2.06
CA ASN A 56 -25.25 4.26 -3.07
C ASN A 56 -24.96 5.30 -4.17
N LEU A 57 -24.85 6.58 -3.80
CA LEU A 57 -24.58 7.64 -4.77
C LEU A 57 -23.21 7.39 -5.41
N LYS A 58 -23.15 7.39 -6.74
CA LYS A 58 -21.90 7.32 -7.48
C LYS A 58 -21.19 8.67 -7.41
N ARG A 59 -19.89 8.67 -7.69
CA ARG A 59 -19.08 9.90 -7.77
C ARG A 59 -19.72 10.98 -8.65
N THR A 60 -20.40 10.61 -9.73
CA THR A 60 -21.08 11.52 -10.67
C THR A 60 -22.35 12.16 -10.11
N GLU A 61 -22.90 11.61 -9.03
CA GLU A 61 -24.15 12.04 -8.38
C GLU A 61 -23.89 12.87 -7.12
N LEU A 62 -22.63 13.02 -6.72
CA LEU A 62 -22.20 13.83 -5.58
C LEU A 62 -21.89 15.27 -5.98
N PRO A 63 -22.06 16.26 -5.09
CA PRO A 63 -21.62 17.64 -5.34
C PRO A 63 -20.12 17.63 -5.66
N ILE A 64 -19.78 18.00 -6.89
CA ILE A 64 -18.55 17.52 -7.52
C ILE A 64 -17.33 18.33 -7.04
N ARG A 65 -16.26 17.66 -6.63
CA ARG A 65 -14.88 18.20 -6.73
C ARG A 65 -14.43 17.95 -8.17
N HIS A 66 -14.48 18.96 -9.05
CA HIS A 66 -14.13 18.77 -10.46
C HIS A 66 -12.61 18.72 -10.64
N GLY A 67 -12.06 17.53 -10.39
CA GLY A 67 -10.76 17.11 -10.87
C GLY A 67 -10.85 15.93 -11.84
N THR A 68 -12.01 15.64 -12.46
CA THR A 68 -12.03 14.61 -13.52
C THR A 68 -13.19 14.63 -14.51
N LYS A 69 -12.82 14.15 -15.71
CA LYS A 69 -13.56 13.61 -16.87
C LYS A 69 -14.34 14.54 -17.82
N ASP A 70 -15.04 15.59 -17.38
CA ASP A 70 -15.97 16.31 -18.29
C ASP A 70 -15.83 17.84 -18.38
N TRP A 71 -14.85 18.45 -17.70
CA TRP A 71 -14.72 19.92 -17.69
C TRP A 71 -14.49 20.53 -19.09
N ILE A 72 -13.89 19.78 -20.03
CA ILE A 72 -13.63 20.22 -21.41
C ILE A 72 -14.93 20.38 -22.22
N ARG A 73 -15.96 19.53 -21.99
CA ARG A 73 -17.28 19.70 -22.62
C ARG A 73 -18.06 20.89 -22.08
N HIS A 74 -17.74 21.32 -20.86
CA HIS A 74 -18.42 22.43 -20.18
C HIS A 74 -17.70 23.77 -20.37
N ALA A 75 -16.38 23.78 -20.53
CA ALA A 75 -15.58 24.96 -20.86
C ALA A 75 -15.91 25.60 -22.22
N LEU A 76 -16.65 24.89 -23.07
CA LEU A 76 -17.08 25.32 -24.40
C LEU A 76 -18.47 25.95 -24.43
N ARG A 77 -19.16 26.08 -23.29
CA ARG A 77 -20.41 26.84 -23.22
C ARG A 77 -20.15 28.30 -22.83
N PRO A 78 -20.82 29.27 -23.47
CA PRO A 78 -20.64 30.71 -23.18
C PRO A 78 -21.04 31.13 -21.75
N ASP A 79 -21.70 30.26 -20.99
CA ASP A 79 -22.09 30.45 -19.59
C ASP A 79 -21.09 29.84 -18.58
N TYR A 80 -19.96 29.29 -19.05
CA TYR A 80 -18.93 28.71 -18.20
C TYR A 80 -18.13 29.79 -17.47
N THR A 81 -18.34 29.89 -16.16
CA THR A 81 -17.51 30.70 -15.26
C THR A 81 -16.54 29.77 -14.53
N THR A 82 -15.26 30.15 -14.44
CA THR A 82 -14.20 29.49 -13.65
C THR A 82 -14.49 29.41 -12.14
N ASN A 83 -15.69 29.79 -11.71
CA ASN A 83 -16.12 29.85 -10.31
C ASN A 83 -16.87 28.58 -9.86
N GLY A 84 -17.10 27.60 -10.74
CA GLY A 84 -17.83 26.38 -10.41
C GLY A 84 -17.16 25.48 -9.35
N ASP A 85 -15.82 25.55 -9.23
CA ASP A 85 -15.06 24.84 -8.19
C ASP A 85 -15.31 25.39 -6.76
N LEU A 86 -15.97 26.55 -6.63
CA LEU A 86 -16.16 27.30 -5.38
C LEU A 86 -17.58 27.20 -4.77
N MET A 87 -18.54 26.50 -5.38
CA MET A 87 -19.96 26.71 -5.07
C MET A 87 -20.57 25.75 -4.03
N ASP A 88 -20.13 24.49 -3.90
CA ASP A 88 -20.49 23.67 -2.73
C ASP A 88 -19.33 23.63 -1.72
N LYS A 89 -19.10 24.80 -1.11
CA LYS A 89 -18.16 24.95 0.02
C LYS A 89 -18.42 23.92 1.11
N ARG A 90 -19.67 23.51 1.28
CA ARG A 90 -20.07 22.57 2.33
C ARG A 90 -19.56 21.17 2.03
N TRP A 91 -19.75 20.64 0.83
CA TRP A 91 -19.28 19.28 0.50
C TRP A 91 -17.76 19.18 0.46
N ASN A 92 -17.07 20.19 -0.07
CA ASN A 92 -15.61 20.24 -0.03
C ASN A 92 -15.09 20.28 1.41
N ALA A 93 -15.75 21.03 2.29
CA ALA A 93 -15.41 21.06 3.70
C ALA A 93 -15.69 19.71 4.39
N VAL A 94 -16.76 18.99 4.02
CA VAL A 94 -17.04 17.62 4.51
C VAL A 94 -15.90 16.65 4.14
N ILE A 95 -15.47 16.62 2.88
CA ILE A 95 -14.38 15.73 2.46
C ILE A 95 -13.05 16.11 3.12
N THR A 96 -12.75 17.41 3.18
CA THR A 96 -11.55 17.92 3.86
C THR A 96 -11.56 17.53 5.34
N SER A 97 -12.71 17.65 6.01
CA SER A 97 -12.87 17.25 7.41
C SER A 97 -12.64 15.76 7.61
N LEU A 98 -13.09 14.90 6.68
CA LEU A 98 -12.81 13.47 6.75
C LEU A 98 -11.31 13.17 6.61
N ILE A 99 -10.61 13.84 5.69
CA ILE A 99 -9.16 13.68 5.50
C ILE A 99 -8.42 14.08 6.78
N LEU A 100 -8.70 15.26 7.32
CA LEU A 100 -8.10 15.76 8.57
C LEU A 100 -8.42 14.86 9.76
N LEU A 101 -9.63 14.28 9.81
CA LEU A 101 -10.02 13.32 10.84
C LEU A 101 -9.16 12.05 10.76
N LEU A 102 -8.96 11.49 9.57
CA LEU A 102 -8.14 10.30 9.35
C LEU A 102 -6.64 10.54 9.52
N GLN A 103 -6.19 11.78 9.38
CA GLN A 103 -4.79 12.18 9.66
C GLN A 103 -4.47 12.27 11.15
N LYS A 104 -5.47 12.15 12.04
CA LYS A 104 -5.22 12.17 13.48
C LYS A 104 -4.31 11.01 13.89
N PRO A 105 -3.36 11.24 14.83
CA PRO A 105 -2.34 10.25 15.20
C PRO A 105 -2.90 8.90 15.61
N TRP A 106 -4.11 8.84 16.19
CA TRP A 106 -4.74 7.61 16.63
C TRP A 106 -4.79 6.56 15.51
N PHE A 107 -5.20 6.91 14.28
CA PHE A 107 -5.35 5.96 13.17
C PHE A 107 -4.07 5.25 12.73
N LEU A 108 -2.92 5.77 13.15
CA LEU A 108 -1.63 5.19 12.83
C LEU A 108 -0.94 4.61 14.07
N ARG A 109 -1.57 4.44 15.22
CA ARG A 109 -0.94 3.81 16.40
C ARG A 109 -1.06 2.29 16.36
N THR A 110 -0.02 1.58 16.77
CA THR A 110 -0.02 0.10 16.77
C THR A 110 -1.08 -0.50 17.69
N TRP A 111 -1.41 0.15 18.82
CA TRP A 111 -2.35 -0.36 19.81
C TRP A 111 -3.83 -0.34 19.39
N ILE A 112 -4.20 0.45 18.38
CA ILE A 112 -5.62 0.67 18.03
C ILE A 112 -6.32 -0.57 17.52
N ILE A 113 -5.57 -1.53 17.00
CA ILE A 113 -6.18 -2.76 16.53
C ILE A 113 -6.82 -3.52 17.69
N GLN A 114 -6.19 -3.58 18.87
CA GLN A 114 -6.80 -4.24 20.02
C GLN A 114 -8.06 -3.50 20.47
N GLU A 115 -7.99 -2.16 20.48
CA GLU A 115 -9.11 -1.28 20.86
C GLU A 115 -10.35 -1.49 20.00
N VAL A 116 -10.18 -1.74 18.70
CA VAL A 116 -11.28 -1.90 17.76
C VAL A 116 -11.67 -3.36 17.55
N ALA A 117 -10.68 -4.23 17.33
CA ALA A 117 -10.89 -5.59 16.87
C ALA A 117 -11.44 -6.50 17.97
N LEU A 118 -11.13 -6.21 19.25
CA LEU A 118 -11.62 -6.98 20.40
C LEU A 118 -12.88 -6.38 21.03
N ALA A 119 -13.28 -5.16 20.64
CA ALA A 119 -14.42 -4.49 21.22
C ALA A 119 -15.75 -5.15 20.81
N LYS A 120 -16.62 -5.43 21.79
CA LYS A 120 -18.02 -5.80 21.53
C LYS A 120 -18.80 -4.67 20.85
N THR A 121 -18.51 -3.42 21.23
CA THR A 121 -19.06 -2.21 20.62
C THR A 121 -17.98 -1.15 20.66
N ALA A 122 -17.68 -0.53 19.52
CA ALA A 122 -16.72 0.56 19.42
C ALA A 122 -17.42 1.85 18.96
N VAL A 123 -17.12 2.95 19.64
CA VAL A 123 -17.67 4.28 19.35
C VAL A 123 -16.53 5.26 19.15
N VAL A 124 -16.49 5.89 17.98
CA VAL A 124 -15.54 6.97 17.66
C VAL A 124 -16.09 8.28 18.19
N LEU A 125 -15.29 8.99 18.99
CA LEU A 125 -15.60 10.28 19.60
C LEU A 125 -14.56 11.31 19.16
N CYS A 126 -15.00 12.47 18.65
CA CYS A 126 -14.15 13.57 18.23
C CYS A 126 -14.81 14.90 18.62
N GLY A 127 -14.21 15.66 19.54
CA GLY A 127 -14.86 16.81 20.15
C GLY A 127 -16.19 16.42 20.80
N THR A 128 -17.28 17.06 20.39
CA THR A 128 -18.66 16.74 20.82
C THR A 128 -19.38 15.75 19.91
N HIS A 129 -18.73 15.27 18.85
CA HIS A 129 -19.32 14.37 17.86
C HIS A 129 -18.98 12.92 18.14
N SER A 130 -19.92 12.02 17.85
CA SER A 130 -19.73 10.58 17.98
C SER A 130 -20.34 9.81 16.82
N ALA A 131 -19.75 8.66 16.48
CA ALA A 131 -20.33 7.68 15.57
C ALA A 131 -19.98 6.25 16.01
N ARG A 132 -20.86 5.29 15.72
CA ARG A 132 -20.52 3.86 15.84
C ARG A 132 -19.40 3.52 14.85
N TRP A 133 -18.51 2.60 15.22
CA TRP A 133 -17.41 2.16 14.34
C TRP A 133 -17.90 1.70 12.97
N ASP A 134 -19.00 0.92 12.91
CA ASP A 134 -19.53 0.41 11.63
C ASP A 134 -19.99 1.53 10.69
N ASP A 135 -20.58 2.61 11.24
CA ASP A 135 -20.98 3.77 10.45
C ASP A 135 -19.76 4.59 10.01
N PHE A 136 -18.79 4.77 10.90
CA PHE A 136 -17.52 5.42 10.60
C PHE A 136 -16.77 4.69 9.47
N TYR A 137 -16.57 3.37 9.59
CA TYR A 137 -15.91 2.56 8.57
C TYR A 137 -16.70 2.54 7.26
N ARG A 138 -18.04 2.51 7.30
CA ARG A 138 -18.88 2.59 6.10
C ARG A 138 -18.63 3.89 5.34
N VAL A 139 -18.50 5.02 6.03
CA VAL A 139 -18.16 6.32 5.42
C VAL A 139 -16.76 6.30 4.81
N VAL A 140 -15.77 5.79 5.53
CA VAL A 140 -14.39 5.71 5.02
C VAL A 140 -14.34 4.83 3.78
N LYS A 141 -14.93 3.63 3.84
CA LYS A 141 -15.03 2.71 2.70
C LYS A 141 -15.72 3.36 1.51
N TYR A 142 -16.85 4.02 1.74
CA TYR A 142 -17.57 4.72 0.67
C TYR A 142 -16.71 5.81 0.03
N ALA A 143 -16.02 6.63 0.83
CA ALA A 143 -15.13 7.68 0.34
C ALA A 143 -13.95 7.12 -0.46
N ILE A 144 -13.46 5.93 -0.12
CA ILE A 144 -12.47 5.18 -0.93
C ILE A 144 -13.10 4.72 -2.24
N ASP A 145 -14.26 4.06 -2.19
CA ASP A 145 -14.90 3.45 -3.36
C ASP A 145 -15.26 4.50 -4.44
N VAL A 146 -15.53 5.74 -4.03
CA VAL A 146 -15.78 6.89 -4.93
C VAL A 146 -14.52 7.72 -5.24
N ASP A 147 -13.35 7.26 -4.79
CA ASP A 147 -12.02 7.82 -5.05
C ASP A 147 -11.83 9.27 -4.54
N TYR A 148 -12.23 9.55 -3.30
CA TYR A 148 -11.99 10.85 -2.65
C TYR A 148 -10.58 11.02 -2.08
N PHE A 149 -9.94 9.93 -1.66
CA PHE A 149 -8.60 9.99 -1.05
C PHE A 149 -7.48 10.12 -2.09
N SER A 150 -7.73 9.79 -3.36
CA SER A 150 -6.72 9.72 -4.43
C SER A 150 -5.48 8.89 -4.04
N SER A 151 -4.50 8.77 -4.94
CA SER A 151 -3.23 8.08 -4.72
C SER A 151 -2.29 8.72 -3.69
N THR A 152 -2.72 9.78 -2.99
CA THR A 152 -1.89 10.59 -2.07
C THR A 152 -1.81 10.07 -0.64
N MET A 153 -2.70 9.17 -0.18
CA MET A 153 -2.63 8.62 1.20
C MET A 153 -2.88 7.10 1.27
N PRO A 154 -2.05 6.28 0.60
CA PRO A 154 -2.22 4.82 0.56
C PRO A 154 -2.05 4.15 1.93
N GLU A 155 -1.26 4.73 2.84
CA GLU A 155 -1.02 4.19 4.18
C GLU A 155 -2.28 4.28 5.06
N LEU A 156 -3.01 5.41 4.99
CA LEU A 156 -4.26 5.59 5.73
C LEU A 156 -5.32 4.59 5.25
N TYR A 157 -5.44 4.41 3.94
CA TYR A 157 -6.30 3.38 3.36
C TYR A 157 -5.94 1.97 3.87
N SER A 158 -4.66 1.63 3.73
CA SER A 158 -4.14 0.31 4.14
C SER A 158 -4.34 0.07 5.63
N SER A 159 -4.19 1.11 6.47
CA SER A 159 -4.41 1.04 7.91
C SER A 159 -5.87 0.72 8.25
N MET A 160 -6.82 1.46 7.68
CA MET A 160 -8.25 1.28 7.93
C MET A 160 -8.75 -0.09 7.46
N GLN A 161 -8.25 -0.55 6.31
CA GLN A 161 -8.54 -1.91 5.84
C GLN A 161 -7.94 -2.99 6.74
N SER A 162 -6.71 -2.80 7.22
CA SER A 162 -6.05 -3.77 8.09
C SER A 162 -6.78 -3.91 9.42
N ILE A 163 -7.23 -2.79 10.00
CA ILE A 163 -8.03 -2.78 11.24
C ILE A 163 -9.36 -3.51 11.02
N GLU A 164 -10.11 -3.15 9.97
CA GLU A 164 -11.41 -3.77 9.72
C GLU A 164 -11.28 -5.26 9.38
N ARG A 165 -10.26 -5.63 8.60
CA ARG A 165 -9.98 -7.04 8.27
C ARG A 165 -9.71 -7.83 9.55
N ALA A 166 -8.87 -7.32 10.44
CA ALA A 166 -8.60 -7.98 11.71
C ALA A 166 -9.86 -8.11 12.58
N ARG A 167 -10.65 -7.04 12.72
CA ARG A 167 -11.92 -7.05 13.47
C ARG A 167 -12.88 -8.12 12.96
N ARG A 168 -13.08 -8.20 11.63
CA ARG A 168 -13.98 -9.20 11.03
C ARG A 168 -13.44 -10.62 11.17
N ASN A 169 -12.14 -10.79 10.97
CA ASN A 169 -11.49 -12.09 11.11
C ASN A 169 -11.67 -12.63 12.54
N LEU A 170 -11.37 -11.82 13.56
CA LEU A 170 -11.57 -12.21 14.96
C LEU A 170 -13.04 -12.46 15.31
N ALA A 171 -13.97 -11.66 14.77
CA ALA A 171 -15.41 -11.90 14.96
C ALA A 171 -15.88 -13.24 14.36
N LEU A 172 -15.15 -13.79 13.38
CA LEU A 172 -15.40 -15.08 12.75
C LEU A 172 -14.49 -16.20 13.30
N ASP A 173 -13.77 -15.96 14.39
CA ASP A 173 -12.77 -16.87 14.99
C ASP A 173 -11.68 -17.32 14.00
N ARG A 174 -11.34 -16.42 13.06
CA ARG A 174 -10.26 -16.60 12.08
C ARG A 174 -9.05 -15.80 12.52
N TYR A 175 -7.97 -16.49 12.88
CA TYR A 175 -6.75 -15.83 13.33
C TYR A 175 -5.70 -15.75 12.22
N PRO A 176 -5.08 -14.57 12.02
CA PRO A 176 -3.85 -14.45 11.26
C PRO A 176 -2.66 -15.13 11.90
N ARG A 177 -1.82 -15.70 11.02
CA ARG A 177 -0.51 -16.20 11.42
C ARG A 177 0.32 -15.05 11.99
N PRO A 178 1.27 -15.35 12.88
CA PRO A 178 2.14 -14.34 13.47
C PRO A 178 2.81 -13.43 12.43
N LEU A 179 3.36 -13.98 11.34
CA LEU A 179 4.01 -13.16 10.31
C LEU A 179 3.03 -12.25 9.57
N ASP A 180 1.82 -12.73 9.30
CA ASP A 180 0.80 -11.94 8.59
C ASP A 180 0.37 -10.74 9.44
N LEU A 181 0.27 -10.90 10.77
CA LEU A 181 0.07 -9.78 11.69
C LEU A 181 1.25 -8.81 11.64
N LEU A 182 2.47 -9.28 11.88
CA LEU A 182 3.65 -8.41 11.91
C LEU A 182 3.79 -7.60 10.61
N ALA A 183 3.59 -8.24 9.46
CA ALA A 183 3.63 -7.61 8.14
C ALA A 183 2.49 -6.60 7.93
N SER A 184 1.24 -6.93 8.29
CA SER A 184 0.10 -6.03 8.11
C SER A 184 0.16 -4.81 9.02
N PHE A 185 0.82 -4.93 10.18
CA PHE A 185 0.89 -3.88 11.19
C PHE A 185 2.21 -3.08 11.19
N GLN A 186 3.13 -3.39 10.27
CA GLN A 186 4.38 -2.63 10.09
C GLN A 186 4.13 -1.13 9.79
N ILE A 187 3.05 -0.80 9.09
CA ILE A 187 2.68 0.58 8.73
C ILE A 187 2.31 1.45 9.94
N PHE A 188 1.89 0.87 11.07
CA PHE A 188 1.52 1.64 12.26
C PHE A 188 2.76 2.15 12.99
N HIS A 189 2.66 3.29 13.65
CA HIS A 189 3.66 3.87 14.54
C HIS A 189 3.63 3.22 15.92
N ALA A 190 4.80 3.14 16.52
CA ALA A 190 5.01 2.80 17.91
C ALA A 190 6.10 3.70 18.48
N THR A 191 5.87 4.27 19.67
CA THR A 191 6.90 5.04 20.38
C THR A 191 7.99 4.12 20.90
N ASP A 192 7.59 2.96 21.43
CA ASP A 192 8.49 1.88 21.80
C ASP A 192 8.47 0.83 20.68
N ALA A 193 9.62 0.59 20.03
CA ALA A 193 9.72 -0.33 18.90
C ALA A 193 9.22 -1.76 19.25
N ARG A 194 9.30 -2.18 20.52
CA ARG A 194 8.81 -3.50 20.98
C ARG A 194 7.31 -3.65 20.84
N ASP A 195 6.55 -2.55 20.87
CA ASP A 195 5.10 -2.58 20.67
C ASP A 195 4.71 -3.02 19.25
N LYS A 196 5.64 -3.00 18.28
CA LYS A 196 5.41 -3.60 16.96
C LYS A 196 5.17 -5.10 17.03
N VAL A 197 5.67 -5.76 18.07
CA VAL A 197 5.45 -7.17 18.35
C VAL A 197 4.43 -7.33 19.48
N PHE A 198 4.68 -6.74 20.64
CA PHE A 198 3.83 -6.92 21.83
C PHE A 198 2.42 -6.33 21.68
N GLY A 199 2.28 -5.26 20.90
CA GLY A 199 0.97 -4.66 20.58
C GLY A 199 0.09 -5.53 19.69
N LEU A 200 0.60 -6.64 19.15
CA LEU A 200 -0.18 -7.61 18.36
C LEU A 200 -0.41 -8.92 19.10
N TYR A 201 0.20 -9.10 20.27
CA TYR A 201 0.22 -10.35 21.02
C TYR A 201 -1.19 -10.90 21.32
N SER A 202 -2.13 -10.02 21.67
CA SER A 202 -3.52 -10.39 21.97
C SER A 202 -4.32 -10.92 20.77
N LEU A 203 -3.83 -10.68 19.56
CA LEU A 203 -4.51 -11.01 18.29
C LEU A 203 -4.03 -12.34 17.70
N ILE A 204 -2.96 -12.90 18.26
CA ILE A 204 -2.41 -14.19 17.85
C ILE A 204 -3.36 -15.32 18.29
N ASN A 205 -3.47 -16.35 17.46
CA ASN A 205 -4.25 -17.55 17.78
C ASN A 205 -3.78 -18.14 19.11
N PRO A 206 -4.68 -18.49 20.06
CA PRO A 206 -4.29 -19.15 21.31
C PRO A 206 -3.41 -20.41 21.12
N SER A 207 -3.63 -21.20 20.07
CA SER A 207 -2.81 -22.38 19.77
C SER A 207 -1.38 -22.02 19.36
N ASP A 208 -1.22 -20.97 18.56
CA ASP A 208 0.10 -20.46 18.18
C ASP A 208 0.80 -19.87 19.40
N LEU A 209 0.05 -19.10 20.21
CA LEU A 209 0.55 -18.48 21.44
C LEU A 209 1.13 -19.50 22.43
N ALA A 210 0.55 -20.70 22.49
CA ALA A 210 1.00 -21.78 23.34
C ALA A 210 2.37 -22.36 22.93
N VAL A 211 2.77 -22.19 21.67
CA VAL A 211 4.08 -22.65 21.16
C VAL A 211 5.10 -21.52 21.06
N LEU A 212 4.66 -20.25 21.10
CA LEU A 212 5.57 -19.09 21.09
C LEU A 212 6.37 -19.00 22.39
N LYS A 213 7.68 -18.77 22.26
CA LYS A 213 8.57 -18.58 23.42
C LYS A 213 8.61 -17.12 23.85
N LEU A 214 8.39 -16.18 22.95
CA LEU A 214 8.36 -14.76 23.24
C LEU A 214 7.04 -14.40 23.94
N GLN A 215 7.18 -13.82 25.12
CA GLN A 215 6.09 -13.20 25.88
C GLN A 215 6.35 -11.69 25.97
N PRO A 216 5.31 -10.85 26.16
CA PRO A 216 5.49 -9.45 26.47
C PRO A 216 6.40 -9.26 27.68
N ASP A 217 7.59 -8.72 27.42
CA ASP A 217 8.63 -8.48 28.41
C ASP A 217 9.39 -7.21 28.01
N TYR A 218 9.06 -6.11 28.67
CA TYR A 218 9.68 -4.81 28.43
C TYR A 218 11.04 -4.65 29.11
N ASP A 219 11.53 -5.64 29.87
CA ASP A 219 12.93 -5.66 30.32
C ASP A 219 13.87 -6.13 29.18
N LEU A 220 13.34 -6.74 28.11
CA LEU A 220 14.12 -7.14 26.93
C LEU A 220 14.48 -5.94 26.05
N ASP A 221 15.71 -5.97 25.52
CA ASP A 221 16.14 -5.07 24.45
C ASP A 221 15.39 -5.35 23.14
N VAL A 222 15.17 -4.30 22.34
CA VAL A 222 14.46 -4.35 21.04
C VAL A 222 15.04 -5.43 20.12
N ILE A 223 16.37 -5.55 20.06
CA ILE A 223 17.07 -6.52 19.21
C ILE A 223 16.68 -7.94 19.61
N LYS A 224 16.64 -8.22 20.92
CA LYS A 224 16.23 -9.53 21.44
C LYS A 224 14.76 -9.81 21.16
N VAL A 225 13.89 -8.81 21.26
CA VAL A 225 12.46 -8.96 20.95
C VAL A 225 12.27 -9.31 19.47
N PHE A 226 12.89 -8.56 18.56
CA PHE A 226 12.76 -8.83 17.12
C PHE A 226 13.41 -10.16 16.72
N THR A 227 14.58 -10.49 17.27
CA THR A 227 15.24 -11.79 17.03
C THR A 227 14.38 -12.94 17.49
N ARG A 228 13.78 -12.86 18.70
CA ARG A 228 12.89 -13.90 19.20
C ARG A 228 11.60 -14.00 18.39
N ALA A 229 11.00 -12.88 18.00
CA ALA A 229 9.81 -12.86 17.14
C ALA A 229 10.07 -13.55 15.80
N ALA A 230 11.23 -13.32 15.18
CA ALA A 230 11.62 -13.99 13.94
C ALA A 230 11.78 -15.50 14.13
N LYS A 231 12.43 -15.95 15.22
CA LYS A 231 12.55 -17.38 15.57
C LYS A 231 11.18 -18.04 15.78
N ASP A 232 10.31 -17.34 16.49
CA ASP A 232 8.94 -17.79 16.78
C ASP A 232 8.10 -17.89 15.50
N CYS A 233 8.24 -16.97 14.53
CA CYS A 233 7.62 -17.11 13.20
C CYS A 233 8.12 -18.35 12.44
N ILE A 234 9.43 -18.61 12.43
CA ILE A 234 10.00 -19.80 11.77
C ILE A 234 9.45 -21.08 12.41
N ALA A 235 9.40 -21.12 13.75
CA ALA A 235 8.94 -22.29 14.49
C ALA A 235 7.44 -22.53 14.35
N ALA A 236 6.61 -21.48 14.47
CA ALA A 236 5.16 -21.60 14.43
C ALA A 236 4.62 -21.89 13.02
N GLU A 237 5.27 -21.35 11.97
CA GLU A 237 4.80 -21.51 10.59
C GLU A 237 5.58 -22.56 9.78
N GLU A 238 6.63 -23.15 10.37
CA GLU A 238 7.51 -24.17 9.77
C GLU A 238 8.03 -23.81 8.37
N ASN A 239 8.33 -22.53 8.15
CA ASN A 239 8.82 -22.00 6.88
C ASN A 239 9.81 -20.83 7.08
N LEU A 240 10.39 -20.34 5.98
CA LEU A 240 11.39 -19.26 5.97
C LEU A 240 10.83 -17.91 5.51
N ASP A 241 9.52 -17.74 5.42
CA ASP A 241 8.91 -16.55 4.81
C ASP A 241 9.30 -15.26 5.54
N VAL A 242 9.50 -15.33 6.87
CA VAL A 242 9.91 -14.19 7.70
C VAL A 242 11.25 -13.60 7.25
N LEU A 243 12.14 -14.42 6.65
CA LEU A 243 13.42 -13.95 6.12
C LEU A 243 13.26 -12.96 4.97
N SER A 244 12.11 -12.96 4.30
CA SER A 244 11.78 -11.99 3.24
C SER A 244 11.62 -10.56 3.76
N PHE A 245 11.55 -10.38 5.08
CA PHE A 245 11.53 -9.08 5.75
C PHE A 245 12.88 -8.74 6.42
N GLY A 246 13.86 -9.63 6.36
CA GLY A 246 15.22 -9.41 6.86
C GLY A 246 16.03 -8.50 5.92
N GLY A 247 17.21 -8.08 6.38
CA GLY A 247 18.17 -7.31 5.57
C GLY A 247 17.85 -5.83 5.44
N GLN A 248 16.76 -5.37 6.06
CA GLN A 248 16.31 -3.97 6.01
C GLN A 248 17.21 -3.00 6.80
N ASP A 249 18.15 -3.52 7.62
CA ASP A 249 19.10 -2.78 8.48
C ASP A 249 20.24 -2.05 7.74
N CYS A 250 20.10 -1.78 6.45
CA CYS A 250 21.12 -1.09 5.65
C CYS A 250 21.26 0.41 5.98
N LEU A 251 20.63 0.91 7.05
CA LEU A 251 20.75 2.29 7.51
C LEU A 251 21.75 2.42 8.67
N PRO A 252 22.66 3.41 8.65
CA PRO A 252 23.76 3.54 9.63
C PRO A 252 23.34 3.60 11.11
N GLU A 253 22.08 3.90 11.42
CA GLU A 253 21.58 4.08 12.79
C GLU A 253 21.05 2.78 13.43
N HIS A 254 20.81 1.70 12.65
CA HIS A 254 20.21 0.42 13.11
C HIS A 254 21.19 -0.77 13.08
N THR A 255 22.50 -0.51 13.20
CA THR A 255 23.62 -1.43 12.91
C THR A 255 23.80 -2.67 13.80
N LYS A 256 22.82 -3.05 14.63
CA LYS A 256 22.99 -4.12 15.63
C LYS A 256 22.10 -5.36 15.42
N LEU A 257 21.10 -5.29 14.54
CA LEU A 257 20.29 -6.46 14.19
C LEU A 257 21.06 -7.38 13.23
N SER A 258 20.88 -8.68 13.39
CA SER A 258 21.42 -9.66 12.45
C SER A 258 20.65 -9.58 11.13
N THR A 259 21.34 -9.77 10.00
CA THR A 259 20.77 -9.58 8.64
C THR A 259 19.53 -10.42 8.33
N TRP A 260 19.27 -11.50 9.04
CA TRP A 260 18.10 -12.35 8.85
C TRP A 260 16.91 -11.94 9.72
N VAL A 261 17.11 -11.05 10.70
CA VAL A 261 16.07 -10.57 11.62
C VAL A 261 15.40 -9.34 11.01
N PRO A 262 14.07 -9.33 10.85
CA PRO A 262 13.37 -8.13 10.39
C PRO A 262 13.37 -7.01 11.42
N ASP A 263 13.63 -5.78 10.97
CA ASP A 263 13.33 -4.58 11.75
C ASP A 263 11.85 -4.18 11.55
N TRP A 264 11.00 -4.60 12.48
CA TRP A 264 9.56 -4.28 12.46
C TRP A 264 9.25 -2.79 12.71
N SER A 265 10.24 -2.01 13.16
CA SER A 265 10.13 -0.56 13.31
C SER A 265 10.35 0.16 11.98
N TYR A 266 11.18 -0.41 11.10
CA TYR A 266 11.39 0.11 9.75
C TYR A 266 10.15 -0.08 8.88
N ARG A 267 9.97 0.84 7.93
CA ARG A 267 8.84 0.84 6.99
C ARG A 267 9.35 0.54 5.59
N ASP A 268 9.54 -0.73 5.28
CA ASP A 268 9.73 -1.10 3.89
C ASP A 268 8.42 -0.90 3.11
N ARG A 269 8.51 -0.17 2.00
CA ARG A 269 7.38 0.07 1.10
C ARG A 269 7.07 -1.15 0.25
N THR A 270 8.00 -2.10 0.14
CA THR A 270 7.79 -3.36 -0.54
C THR A 270 7.26 -4.40 0.44
N LYS A 271 6.10 -4.97 0.13
CA LYS A 271 5.71 -6.25 0.74
C LYS A 271 6.52 -7.37 0.08
N PRO A 272 6.81 -8.51 0.73
CA PRO A 272 7.43 -9.64 0.04
C PRO A 272 6.62 -10.12 -1.16
N LEU A 273 7.29 -10.74 -2.14
CA LEU A 273 6.68 -11.31 -3.35
C LEU A 273 5.92 -12.62 -3.08
N LEU A 274 5.21 -12.69 -1.97
CA LEU A 274 4.35 -13.81 -1.62
C LEU A 274 2.93 -13.52 -2.10
N SER A 275 2.29 -14.49 -2.74
CA SER A 275 0.92 -14.36 -3.27
C SER A 275 -0.05 -13.76 -2.22
N ARG A 276 0.07 -14.19 -0.96
CA ARG A 276 -0.72 -13.69 0.18
C ARG A 276 -0.59 -12.19 0.47
N PHE A 277 0.55 -11.58 0.12
CA PHE A 277 0.83 -10.17 0.35
C PHE A 277 0.56 -9.31 -0.90
N LEU A 278 0.58 -9.92 -2.08
CA LEU A 278 0.37 -9.27 -3.37
C LEU A 278 -1.11 -9.25 -3.80
N LEU A 279 -1.89 -10.27 -3.42
CA LEU A 279 -3.32 -10.33 -3.69
C LEU A 279 -4.08 -9.46 -2.68
N THR A 280 -4.25 -8.17 -3.00
CA THR A 280 -5.19 -7.27 -2.33
C THR A 280 -6.59 -7.55 -2.85
N ASP A 281 -7.17 -8.71 -2.53
CA ASP A 281 -8.54 -8.99 -2.96
C ASP A 281 -9.47 -8.00 -2.22
N SER A 282 -10.11 -7.12 -2.97
CA SER A 282 -11.02 -6.09 -2.45
C SER A 282 -12.38 -6.65 -2.04
N ASP A 283 -12.59 -7.96 -2.27
CA ASP A 283 -13.81 -8.67 -1.91
C ASP A 283 -13.62 -9.51 -0.65
N PRO A 284 -14.01 -9.00 0.53
CA PRO A 284 -13.93 -9.74 1.79
C PRO A 284 -14.87 -10.97 1.85
N SER A 285 -15.72 -11.20 0.84
CA SER A 285 -16.61 -12.36 0.76
C SER A 285 -16.05 -13.52 -0.08
N SER A 286 -14.93 -13.33 -0.78
CA SER A 286 -14.35 -14.39 -1.62
C SER A 286 -13.71 -15.47 -0.73
N GLU A 287 -14.12 -16.74 -0.88
CA GLU A 287 -13.47 -17.89 -0.24
C GLU A 287 -11.99 -18.06 -0.69
N ARG A 288 -11.58 -17.35 -1.76
CA ARG A 288 -10.16 -17.21 -2.16
C ARG A 288 -9.34 -16.36 -1.18
N SER A 289 -9.98 -15.78 -0.16
CA SER A 289 -9.34 -15.15 1.00
C SER A 289 -8.67 -16.13 1.96
N GLN A 290 -8.80 -17.45 1.73
CA GLN A 290 -7.91 -18.42 2.37
C GLN A 290 -6.48 -18.08 1.96
N TRP A 291 -5.62 -17.77 2.93
CA TRP A 291 -4.22 -17.43 2.66
C TRP A 291 -3.66 -18.43 1.68
N PRO A 292 -3.35 -18.01 0.44
CA PRO A 292 -2.83 -18.94 -0.54
C PRO A 292 -1.53 -19.48 0.04
N CYS A 293 -1.48 -20.82 0.03
CA CYS A 293 -0.43 -21.69 0.51
C CYS A 293 0.93 -20.98 0.64
N THR A 294 1.63 -21.25 1.75
CA THR A 294 3.10 -21.27 1.77
C THR A 294 3.62 -21.73 0.43
N TRP A 295 4.65 -21.08 -0.12
CA TRP A 295 5.33 -21.64 -1.28
C TRP A 295 5.58 -23.09 -0.93
N LYS A 296 4.91 -23.98 -1.67
CA LYS A 296 5.06 -25.39 -1.41
C LYS A 296 6.55 -25.62 -1.59
N SER A 297 7.16 -26.22 -0.58
CA SER A 297 8.21 -27.21 -0.78
C SER A 297 8.16 -27.71 -2.22
N ALA A 298 9.32 -27.82 -2.88
CA ALA A 298 9.38 -28.40 -4.23
C ALA A 298 8.61 -29.73 -4.36
N THR A 299 8.32 -30.41 -3.24
CA THR A 299 7.53 -31.65 -3.14
C THR A 299 6.29 -31.56 -2.23
N GLY A 300 5.90 -30.39 -1.72
CA GLY A 300 4.78 -30.19 -0.79
C GLY A 300 4.93 -30.82 0.61
N SER A 301 6.07 -31.46 0.89
CA SER A 301 6.35 -32.24 2.11
C SER A 301 7.71 -31.95 2.75
N SER A 302 8.57 -31.15 2.10
CA SER A 302 9.88 -30.78 2.63
C SER A 302 9.79 -29.50 3.46
N HIS A 303 10.11 -29.59 4.75
CA HIS A 303 10.29 -28.41 5.60
C HIS A 303 11.76 -27.96 5.54
N PRO A 304 12.03 -26.65 5.67
CA PRO A 304 13.40 -26.16 5.72
C PRO A 304 14.11 -26.75 6.94
N VAL A 305 15.33 -27.25 6.75
CA VAL A 305 16.18 -27.65 7.87
C VAL A 305 16.84 -26.38 8.41
N VAL A 306 16.33 -25.90 9.54
CA VAL A 306 16.81 -24.69 10.22
C VAL A 306 17.33 -25.06 11.59
N GLU A 307 18.60 -24.76 11.85
CA GLU A 307 19.21 -24.87 13.16
C GLU A 307 19.26 -23.47 13.76
N ILE A 308 18.45 -23.27 14.81
CA ILE A 308 18.38 -22.02 15.55
C ILE A 308 19.11 -22.23 16.88
N PRO A 309 20.21 -21.49 17.15
CA PRO A 309 20.92 -21.57 18.42
C PRO A 309 19.97 -21.29 19.60
N THR A 310 20.06 -22.13 20.63
CA THR A 310 19.29 -21.96 21.86
C THR A 310 19.87 -20.81 22.70
N ALA A 311 19.08 -20.30 23.66
CA ALA A 311 19.47 -19.15 24.48
C ALA A 311 20.74 -19.40 25.32
N ASP A 312 21.14 -20.67 25.49
CA ASP A 312 22.31 -21.07 26.28
C ASP A 312 23.62 -21.08 25.45
N ASP A 313 23.55 -20.94 24.12
CA ASP A 313 24.69 -21.12 23.19
C ASP A 313 25.32 -19.80 22.69
N GLY A 314 25.06 -18.67 23.35
CA GLY A 314 25.50 -17.34 22.90
C GLY A 314 24.42 -16.60 22.12
N ASP A 315 24.71 -15.35 21.73
CA ASP A 315 23.77 -14.23 21.52
C ASP A 315 22.70 -14.38 20.40
N GLY A 316 22.42 -15.59 19.90
CA GLY A 316 21.30 -15.90 19.02
C GLY A 316 21.36 -15.22 17.66
N GLY A 317 22.49 -14.59 17.32
CA GLY A 317 22.67 -13.72 16.17
C GLY A 317 22.81 -14.44 14.83
N PHE A 318 22.91 -15.77 14.81
CA PHE A 318 23.03 -16.55 13.58
C PHE A 318 21.98 -17.66 13.54
N ILE A 319 21.58 -18.04 12.33
CA ILE A 319 20.80 -19.25 12.04
C ILE A 319 21.58 -20.04 10.98
N SER A 320 21.50 -21.37 11.04
CA SER A 320 22.05 -22.25 10.02
C SER A 320 20.89 -22.84 9.21
N ILE A 321 21.00 -22.78 7.89
CA ILE A 321 19.98 -23.27 6.95
C ILE A 321 20.69 -24.16 5.93
N SER A 322 20.13 -25.33 5.66
CA SER A 322 20.61 -26.20 4.59
C SER A 322 19.76 -26.05 3.33
N GLY A 323 20.42 -25.94 2.17
CA GLY A 323 19.76 -25.81 0.88
C GLY A 323 20.71 -25.97 -0.29
N TYR A 324 20.17 -25.92 -1.51
CA TYR A 324 20.97 -25.97 -2.74
C TYR A 324 21.14 -24.55 -3.29
N ILE A 325 22.38 -24.19 -3.63
CA ILE A 325 22.63 -22.95 -4.38
C ILE A 325 22.15 -23.18 -5.81
N HIS A 326 21.05 -22.53 -6.17
CA HIS A 326 20.49 -22.62 -7.52
C HIS A 326 21.28 -21.75 -8.51
N ASP A 327 21.51 -20.48 -8.16
CA ASP A 327 22.25 -19.52 -8.99
C ASP A 327 22.81 -18.37 -8.13
N ARG A 328 23.56 -17.46 -8.75
CA ARG A 328 24.14 -16.25 -8.13
C ARG A 328 23.75 -15.02 -8.92
N VAL A 329 23.25 -14.00 -8.23
CA VAL A 329 23.03 -12.66 -8.81
C VAL A 329 24.37 -12.06 -9.21
N THR A 330 24.49 -11.64 -10.47
CA THR A 330 25.71 -11.06 -11.05
C THR A 330 25.54 -9.60 -11.44
N GLU A 331 24.30 -9.15 -11.68
CA GLU A 331 24.01 -7.79 -12.11
C GLU A 331 22.66 -7.30 -11.55
N THR A 332 22.54 -5.99 -11.31
CA THR A 332 21.31 -5.33 -10.80
C THR A 332 20.99 -4.07 -11.62
N GLY A 333 19.71 -3.77 -11.80
CA GLY A 333 19.20 -2.73 -12.70
C GLY A 333 18.85 -1.39 -12.07
N GLY A 334 19.20 -1.17 -10.80
CA GLY A 334 18.74 0.00 -10.05
C GLY A 334 17.30 -0.13 -9.54
N ILE A 335 16.86 0.83 -8.72
CA ILE A 335 15.57 0.80 -8.02
C ILE A 335 14.52 1.60 -8.79
N LEU A 336 13.38 0.99 -9.06
CA LEU A 336 12.24 1.69 -9.64
C LEU A 336 11.43 2.39 -8.54
N GLU A 337 11.77 3.62 -8.18
CA GLU A 337 11.06 4.35 -7.13
C GLU A 337 9.75 4.98 -7.63
N LYS A 338 8.73 4.94 -6.78
CA LYS A 338 7.50 5.72 -6.93
C LYS A 338 7.54 6.91 -5.97
N PRO A 339 7.61 8.16 -6.44
CA PRO A 339 7.52 9.32 -5.56
C PRO A 339 6.10 9.44 -5.01
N TYR A 340 5.99 9.62 -3.69
CA TYR A 340 4.75 10.02 -3.01
C TYR A 340 4.90 11.49 -2.63
N TYR A 341 3.89 12.30 -2.93
CA TYR A 341 3.90 13.73 -2.66
C TYR A 341 3.24 14.00 -1.30
N ASP A 342 4.06 14.41 -0.33
CA ASP A 342 3.65 14.59 1.08
C ASP A 342 2.80 15.85 1.34
N SER A 343 2.59 16.72 0.34
CA SER A 343 1.87 17.97 0.56
C SER A 343 1.08 18.42 -0.67
N GLN A 344 -0.24 18.40 -0.52
CA GLN A 344 -1.28 18.79 -1.47
C GLN A 344 -1.41 17.88 -2.71
N PRO A 345 -2.64 17.66 -3.22
CA PRO A 345 -2.85 17.00 -4.51
C PRO A 345 -2.14 17.83 -5.60
N GLY A 346 -0.93 17.41 -5.94
CA GLY A 346 -0.17 17.97 -7.04
C GLY A 346 -0.91 17.73 -8.36
N HIS A 347 -0.68 18.60 -9.34
CA HIS A 347 -1.19 18.41 -10.69
C HIS A 347 -0.63 17.09 -11.23
N PRO A 348 -1.46 16.08 -11.58
CA PRO A 348 -0.99 14.74 -11.96
C PRO A 348 0.11 14.73 -13.03
N ALA A 349 0.09 15.70 -13.95
CA ALA A 349 1.12 15.88 -14.97
C ALA A 349 2.54 16.10 -14.42
N LEU A 350 2.68 16.84 -13.31
CA LEU A 350 3.98 17.09 -12.70
C LEU A 350 4.50 15.81 -12.06
N GLU A 351 3.63 15.07 -11.37
CA GLU A 351 3.98 13.81 -10.72
C GLU A 351 4.53 12.78 -11.72
N ILE A 352 3.85 12.73 -12.85
CA ILE A 352 4.11 11.87 -13.99
C ILE A 352 5.41 12.24 -14.69
N ASN A 353 5.63 13.53 -14.97
CA ASN A 353 6.86 13.97 -15.62
C ASN A 353 8.08 13.65 -14.76
N THR A 354 7.99 13.89 -13.44
CA THR A 354 9.03 13.54 -12.49
C THR A 354 9.25 12.03 -12.43
N LEU A 355 8.20 11.21 -12.36
CA LEU A 355 8.31 9.76 -12.42
C LEU A 355 9.00 9.30 -13.71
N THR A 356 8.60 9.81 -14.87
CA THR A 356 9.21 9.46 -16.16
C THR A 356 10.69 9.80 -16.18
N GLN A 357 11.08 11.01 -15.76
CA GLN A 357 12.48 11.43 -15.74
C GLN A 357 13.33 10.58 -14.79
N GLN A 358 12.82 10.27 -13.61
CA GLN A 358 13.53 9.48 -12.60
C GLN A 358 13.60 7.99 -12.96
N SER A 359 12.56 7.46 -13.63
CA SER A 359 12.45 6.03 -13.90
C SER A 359 13.02 5.62 -15.26
N ALA A 360 13.13 6.53 -16.24
CA ALA A 360 13.52 6.17 -17.61
C ALA A 360 14.86 5.43 -17.68
N ALA A 361 15.88 5.90 -16.96
CA ALA A 361 17.19 5.24 -16.94
C ALA A 361 17.13 3.84 -16.30
N VAL A 362 16.33 3.68 -15.24
CA VAL A 362 16.13 2.40 -14.55
C VAL A 362 15.40 1.42 -15.48
N LEU A 363 14.30 1.84 -16.11
CA LEU A 363 13.54 1.02 -17.04
C LEU A 363 14.37 0.59 -18.25
N ALA A 364 15.16 1.50 -18.83
CA ALA A 364 16.08 1.17 -19.91
C ALA A 364 17.15 0.15 -19.48
N LYS A 365 17.68 0.28 -18.25
CA LYS A 365 18.62 -0.70 -17.69
C LYS A 365 17.96 -2.06 -17.49
N TRP A 366 16.72 -2.09 -17.04
CA TRP A 366 15.98 -3.34 -16.85
C TRP A 366 15.65 -4.03 -18.18
N GLU A 367 15.29 -3.28 -19.23
CA GLU A 367 15.15 -3.81 -20.59
C GLU A 367 16.45 -4.49 -21.07
N GLN A 368 17.60 -3.85 -20.82
CA GLN A 368 18.91 -4.41 -21.15
C GLN A 368 19.17 -5.72 -20.41
N LEU A 369 18.87 -5.80 -19.11
CA LEU A 369 19.06 -7.02 -18.30
C LEU A 369 18.27 -8.20 -18.87
N CYS A 370 17.03 -7.96 -19.27
CA CYS A 370 16.16 -8.95 -19.89
C CYS A 370 16.49 -9.26 -21.36
N GLY A 371 17.44 -8.56 -21.97
CA GLY A 371 17.79 -8.74 -23.38
C GLY A 371 16.77 -8.17 -24.36
N VAL A 372 15.90 -7.26 -23.92
CA VAL A 372 14.86 -6.61 -24.75
C VAL A 372 15.50 -5.72 -25.82
N THR A 373 16.60 -5.05 -25.50
CA THR A 373 17.34 -4.17 -26.42
C THR A 373 17.89 -4.92 -27.62
N ASP A 374 18.42 -6.12 -27.37
CA ASP A 374 19.08 -6.96 -28.38
C ASP A 374 18.16 -8.06 -28.93
N ASN A 375 16.89 -8.07 -28.50
CA ASN A 375 15.88 -9.09 -28.78
C ASN A 375 16.41 -10.53 -28.56
N THR A 376 17.23 -10.70 -27.50
CA THR A 376 17.86 -11.98 -27.18
C THR A 376 16.83 -12.89 -26.51
N PRO A 377 16.51 -14.06 -27.07
CA PRO A 377 15.56 -14.99 -26.45
C PRO A 377 16.04 -15.41 -25.05
N TYR A 378 15.11 -15.56 -24.11
CA TYR A 378 15.42 -15.90 -22.73
C TYR A 378 15.93 -17.36 -22.64
N PRO A 379 17.22 -17.57 -22.33
CA PRO A 379 17.81 -18.90 -22.41
C PRO A 379 17.19 -19.93 -21.44
N PRO A 380 16.85 -19.59 -20.18
CA PRO A 380 16.34 -20.56 -19.21
C PRO A 380 15.03 -21.27 -19.59
N THR A 381 14.17 -20.65 -20.41
CA THR A 381 12.89 -21.25 -20.84
C THR A 381 12.97 -21.88 -22.24
N GLY A 382 14.16 -21.93 -22.85
CA GLY A 382 14.33 -22.46 -24.20
C GLY A 382 13.93 -21.49 -25.31
N GLY A 383 13.88 -20.18 -25.02
CA GLY A 383 13.72 -19.13 -26.03
C GLY A 383 12.44 -18.29 -25.93
N GLU A 384 11.88 -18.10 -24.74
CA GLU A 384 10.78 -17.13 -24.56
C GLU A 384 11.22 -15.72 -25.00
N PRO A 385 10.36 -14.92 -25.64
CA PRO A 385 10.72 -13.57 -26.06
C PRO A 385 11.13 -12.71 -24.86
N ALA A 386 12.24 -11.97 -24.99
CA ALA A 386 12.74 -11.06 -23.94
C ALA A 386 11.66 -10.10 -23.42
N TRP A 387 10.77 -9.63 -24.31
CA TRP A 387 9.65 -8.77 -23.94
C TRP A 387 8.67 -9.44 -22.99
N ASP A 388 8.34 -10.71 -23.24
CA ASP A 388 7.42 -11.46 -22.40
C ASP A 388 8.01 -11.70 -21.01
N VAL A 389 9.30 -12.03 -20.95
CA VAL A 389 10.03 -12.15 -19.69
C VAL A 389 10.05 -10.83 -18.91
N TYR A 390 10.29 -9.72 -19.61
CA TYR A 390 10.37 -8.39 -19.00
C TYR A 390 9.05 -8.00 -18.32
N TRP A 391 7.92 -8.03 -19.04
CA TRP A 391 6.65 -7.60 -18.46
C TRP A 391 6.14 -8.58 -17.40
N LYS A 392 6.35 -9.90 -17.57
CA LYS A 392 5.97 -10.90 -16.55
C LYS A 392 6.75 -10.72 -15.25
N THR A 393 8.05 -10.41 -15.35
CA THR A 393 8.90 -10.10 -14.19
C THR A 393 8.40 -8.84 -13.47
N PHE A 394 7.93 -7.84 -14.22
CA PHE A 394 7.33 -6.61 -13.68
C PHE A 394 6.12 -6.85 -12.77
N HIS A 395 5.39 -7.93 -13.03
CA HIS A 395 4.21 -8.35 -12.30
C HIS A 395 4.46 -9.52 -11.33
N ALA A 396 5.71 -9.98 -11.20
CA ALA A 396 6.07 -11.16 -10.39
C ALA A 396 5.21 -12.40 -10.70
N GLY A 397 4.80 -12.58 -11.96
CA GLY A 397 3.93 -13.68 -12.38
C GLY A 397 2.47 -13.59 -11.87
N ILE A 398 2.04 -12.45 -11.34
CA ILE A 398 0.66 -12.23 -10.87
C ILE A 398 -0.15 -11.45 -11.90
N TYR A 399 -1.25 -12.05 -12.32
CA TYR A 399 -2.18 -11.43 -13.26
C TYR A 399 -3.23 -10.58 -12.54
N THR A 400 -2.84 -9.34 -12.20
CA THR A 400 -3.68 -8.39 -11.45
C THR A 400 -4.91 -7.89 -12.20
N HIS A 401 -5.09 -8.31 -13.45
CA HIS A 401 -6.27 -8.05 -14.27
C HIS A 401 -7.08 -9.32 -14.57
N GLY A 402 -6.93 -10.35 -13.74
CA GLY A 402 -7.69 -11.60 -13.82
C GLY A 402 -6.99 -12.66 -14.67
N ASP A 403 -6.44 -12.26 -15.82
CA ASP A 403 -5.73 -13.15 -16.73
C ASP A 403 -4.47 -12.50 -17.35
N GLU A 404 -3.64 -13.34 -17.97
CA GLU A 404 -2.38 -12.97 -18.62
C GLU A 404 -2.56 -11.94 -19.74
N SER A 405 -3.54 -12.14 -20.62
CA SER A 405 -3.80 -11.25 -21.75
C SER A 405 -4.22 -9.86 -21.29
N SER A 406 -5.17 -9.80 -20.36
CA SER A 406 -5.65 -8.54 -19.78
C SER A 406 -4.55 -7.80 -19.02
N THR A 407 -3.65 -8.52 -18.35
CA THR A 407 -2.51 -7.95 -17.62
C THR A 407 -1.44 -7.44 -18.57
N ARG A 408 -1.15 -8.17 -19.64
CA ARG A 408 -0.22 -7.74 -20.71
C ARG A 408 -0.73 -6.49 -21.43
N ASP A 409 -1.99 -6.49 -21.87
CA ASP A 409 -2.61 -5.34 -22.55
C ASP A 409 -2.60 -4.09 -21.68
N ALA A 410 -2.80 -4.28 -20.38
CA ALA A 410 -2.64 -3.24 -19.39
C ALA A 410 -1.19 -2.74 -19.36
N PHE A 411 -0.22 -3.63 -19.11
CA PHE A 411 1.19 -3.29 -19.07
C PHE A 411 1.64 -2.53 -20.32
N GLU A 412 1.30 -2.98 -21.52
CA GLU A 412 1.71 -2.34 -22.78
C GLU A 412 1.17 -0.91 -22.91
N LYS A 413 -0.07 -0.65 -22.46
CA LYS A 413 -0.67 0.70 -22.44
C LYS A 413 0.02 1.62 -21.43
N TRP A 414 0.43 1.09 -20.28
CA TRP A 414 1.16 1.87 -19.27
C TRP A 414 2.61 2.11 -19.70
N TYR A 415 3.30 1.06 -20.11
CA TYR A 415 4.73 1.09 -20.42
C TYR A 415 5.04 1.82 -21.72
N GLY A 416 4.14 1.77 -22.71
CA GLY A 416 4.31 2.45 -24.00
C GLY A 416 4.57 3.96 -23.88
N GLN A 417 4.18 4.57 -22.76
CA GLN A 417 4.39 5.98 -22.45
C GLN A 417 5.85 6.29 -22.06
N PHE A 418 6.59 5.30 -21.54
CA PHE A 418 8.01 5.45 -21.17
C PHE A 418 8.95 5.16 -22.36
N ARG A 419 8.56 4.23 -23.24
CA ARG A 419 9.40 3.77 -24.37
C ARG A 419 9.37 4.72 -25.58
N ASP A 420 8.27 5.42 -25.78
CA ASP A 420 8.13 6.40 -26.86
C ASP A 420 7.43 7.67 -26.32
N PRO A 421 8.22 8.61 -25.78
CA PRO A 421 7.68 9.90 -25.35
C PRO A 421 7.02 10.69 -26.48
N GLN A 422 7.30 10.38 -27.77
CA GLN A 422 6.67 11.00 -28.94
C GLN A 422 5.29 10.42 -29.27
N ARG A 423 4.99 9.15 -28.95
CA ARG A 423 3.62 8.59 -29.01
C ARG A 423 2.63 9.37 -28.14
N LEU A 424 3.10 9.89 -27.01
CA LEU A 424 2.36 10.83 -26.15
C LEU A 424 2.03 12.16 -26.87
N PHE A 425 2.86 12.59 -27.84
CA PHE A 425 2.57 13.76 -28.67
C PHE A 425 1.61 13.43 -29.82
N ASN A 426 1.71 12.25 -30.42
CA ASN A 426 0.89 11.85 -31.58
C ASN A 426 -0.55 11.46 -31.20
N SER A 427 -0.79 10.81 -30.04
CA SER A 427 -2.16 10.56 -29.56
C SER A 427 -2.96 11.84 -29.29
N THR A 428 -2.26 12.96 -29.04
CA THR A 428 -2.85 14.30 -28.96
C THR A 428 -3.27 14.88 -30.30
N GLY A 429 -2.64 14.44 -31.39
CA GLY A 429 -2.88 14.90 -32.77
C GLY A 429 -4.18 14.33 -33.34
N ASP A 430 -4.39 13.03 -33.23
CA ASP A 430 -5.63 12.36 -33.69
C ASP A 430 -6.87 12.92 -32.96
N ALA A 431 -6.75 13.19 -31.66
CA ALA A 431 -7.81 13.82 -30.88
C ALA A 431 -7.98 15.33 -31.17
N MET A 432 -7.00 15.99 -31.79
CA MET A 432 -7.10 17.38 -32.26
C MET A 432 -7.84 17.46 -33.60
N ASP A 433 -7.57 16.51 -34.49
CA ASP A 433 -8.22 16.41 -35.81
C ASP A 433 -9.71 16.05 -35.67
N ASP A 434 -10.06 15.17 -34.72
CA ASP A 434 -11.46 14.86 -34.37
C ASP A 434 -12.23 16.08 -33.82
N ILE A 435 -11.55 17.01 -33.16
CA ILE A 435 -12.16 18.25 -32.63
C ILE A 435 -12.27 19.32 -33.72
N SER A 436 -11.26 19.46 -34.58
CA SER A 436 -11.32 20.40 -35.71
C SER A 436 -12.34 19.99 -36.77
N ASN A 437 -12.64 18.70 -36.87
CA ASN A 437 -13.66 18.15 -37.77
C ASN A 437 -15.08 18.19 -37.16
N SER A 438 -15.23 18.59 -35.89
CA SER A 438 -16.55 18.89 -35.32
C SER A 438 -16.93 20.33 -35.65
N ASP A 439 -18.13 20.54 -36.20
CA ASP A 439 -18.65 21.84 -36.69
C ASP A 439 -18.77 22.91 -35.58
N ALA A 440 -17.64 23.44 -35.13
CA ALA A 440 -17.56 24.55 -34.18
C ALA A 440 -16.69 25.66 -34.79
N GLY A 441 -17.24 26.32 -35.82
CA GLY A 441 -16.65 27.44 -36.56
C GLY A 441 -16.39 28.73 -35.75
N THR A 442 -16.18 28.64 -34.44
CA THR A 442 -15.94 29.78 -33.54
C THR A 442 -14.64 29.64 -32.73
N MET A 443 -13.92 28.51 -32.85
CA MET A 443 -12.72 28.22 -32.04
C MET A 443 -11.43 28.87 -32.60
N SER A 444 -11.39 29.24 -33.89
CA SER A 444 -10.17 29.74 -34.53
C SER A 444 -9.75 31.14 -34.04
N THR A 445 -10.70 31.95 -33.56
CA THR A 445 -10.45 33.35 -33.16
C THR A 445 -9.89 33.47 -31.74
N VAL A 446 -10.22 32.54 -30.83
CA VAL A 446 -9.72 32.53 -29.44
C VAL A 446 -8.30 31.94 -29.36
N ILE A 447 -7.98 30.98 -30.22
CA ILE A 447 -6.67 30.32 -30.26
C ILE A 447 -5.55 31.25 -30.75
N ALA A 448 -5.88 32.29 -31.53
CA ALA A 448 -4.91 33.25 -32.07
C ALA A 448 -4.31 34.19 -31.00
N GLY A 449 -5.02 34.45 -29.89
CA GLY A 449 -4.60 35.44 -28.88
C GLY A 449 -3.68 34.92 -27.75
N VAL A 450 -3.60 33.59 -27.54
CA VAL A 450 -2.86 32.96 -26.40
C VAL A 450 -1.72 32.06 -26.93
N GLY A 451 -1.15 32.46 -28.06
CA GLY A 451 -0.66 31.57 -29.13
C GLY A 451 0.48 30.58 -28.87
N LEU A 452 1.20 30.63 -27.75
CA LEU A 452 2.31 29.67 -27.50
C LEU A 452 2.32 29.10 -26.08
N PHE A 453 2.22 29.94 -25.05
CA PHE A 453 2.24 29.50 -23.64
C PHE A 453 1.01 28.66 -23.28
N GLY A 454 -0.18 29.02 -23.77
CA GLY A 454 -1.41 28.24 -23.54
C GLY A 454 -1.39 26.89 -24.25
N LYS A 455 -0.76 26.80 -25.44
CA LYS A 455 -0.62 25.53 -26.17
C LYS A 455 0.43 24.62 -25.53
N LEU A 456 1.53 25.18 -25.01
CA LEU A 456 2.56 24.43 -24.29
C LEU A 456 2.07 23.94 -22.92
N SER A 457 1.36 24.78 -22.16
CA SER A 457 0.76 24.39 -20.88
C SER A 457 -0.39 23.40 -21.05
N TYR A 458 -1.22 23.56 -22.10
CA TYR A 458 -2.28 22.61 -22.45
C TYR A 458 -1.74 21.26 -22.91
N LYS A 459 -0.69 21.25 -23.76
CA LYS A 459 -0.03 20.00 -24.19
C LYS A 459 0.64 19.30 -23.01
N ALA A 460 1.36 20.03 -22.16
CA ALA A 460 2.00 19.46 -20.96
C ALA A 460 0.96 18.94 -19.94
N ALA A 461 -0.13 19.67 -19.75
CA ALA A 461 -1.23 19.25 -18.88
C ALA A 461 -1.91 17.99 -19.45
N LYS A 462 -2.32 17.98 -20.73
CA LYS A 462 -3.01 16.85 -21.37
C LYS A 462 -2.13 15.60 -21.48
N MET A 463 -0.84 15.75 -21.77
CA MET A 463 0.17 14.68 -21.75
C MET A 463 0.24 14.01 -20.37
N GLY A 464 0.25 14.82 -19.31
CA GLY A 464 0.14 14.30 -17.95
C GLY A 464 -1.22 13.71 -17.59
N TRP A 465 -2.30 14.17 -18.21
CA TRP A 465 -3.65 13.61 -18.00
C TRP A 465 -3.85 12.27 -18.68
N ASP A 466 -3.39 12.06 -19.90
CA ASP A 466 -3.48 10.76 -20.60
C ASP A 466 -2.66 9.68 -19.88
N MET A 467 -1.51 10.08 -19.34
CA MET A 467 -0.69 9.22 -18.48
C MET A 467 -1.35 8.99 -17.10
N TYR A 468 -2.00 9.99 -16.50
CA TYR A 468 -2.81 9.81 -15.29
C TYR A 468 -4.01 8.88 -15.51
N PHE A 469 -4.71 8.99 -16.65
CA PHE A 469 -5.83 8.12 -17.00
C PHE A 469 -5.39 6.68 -17.30
N SER A 470 -4.22 6.49 -17.89
CA SER A 470 -3.59 5.16 -18.06
C SER A 470 -3.23 4.56 -16.69
N MET A 471 -2.60 5.34 -15.81
CA MET A 471 -2.33 4.96 -14.41
C MET A 471 -3.59 4.74 -13.57
N ARG A 472 -4.73 5.35 -13.91
CA ARG A 472 -6.02 5.07 -13.24
C ARG A 472 -6.66 3.76 -13.69
N LYS A 473 -6.43 3.35 -14.95
CA LYS A 473 -6.84 2.04 -15.46
C LYS A 473 -5.95 0.92 -14.92
N ILE A 474 -4.72 1.25 -14.53
CA ILE A 474 -3.73 0.35 -13.95
C ILE A 474 -3.15 1.06 -12.74
N PRO A 475 -3.86 1.03 -11.59
CA PRO A 475 -3.36 1.69 -10.40
C PRO A 475 -1.94 1.19 -10.14
N PRO A 476 -0.94 2.08 -9.97
CA PRO A 476 0.46 1.68 -9.75
C PRO A 476 0.62 0.65 -8.61
N SER A 477 -0.35 0.55 -7.70
CA SER A 477 -0.43 -0.49 -6.68
C SER A 477 -0.55 -1.93 -7.21
N ARG A 478 -0.88 -2.13 -8.48
CA ARG A 478 -0.95 -3.46 -9.15
C ARG A 478 0.35 -3.87 -9.84
N ILE A 479 1.32 -2.97 -9.92
CA ILE A 479 2.66 -3.28 -10.44
C ILE A 479 3.54 -3.70 -9.27
N ALA A 480 4.00 -4.96 -9.28
CA ALA A 480 4.82 -5.50 -8.20
C ALA A 480 6.24 -4.92 -8.17
N ALA A 481 6.73 -4.40 -9.31
CA ALA A 481 8.09 -3.88 -9.48
C ALA A 481 8.39 -2.53 -8.82
N PHE A 482 7.41 -1.77 -8.35
CA PHE A 482 7.71 -0.51 -7.68
C PHE A 482 8.46 -0.73 -6.36
N HIS A 483 9.42 0.17 -6.10
CA HIS A 483 10.36 0.13 -4.98
C HIS A 483 11.29 -1.09 -4.96
N ARG A 484 11.40 -1.81 -6.08
CA ARG A 484 12.24 -3.01 -6.23
C ARG A 484 13.42 -2.79 -7.14
N VAL A 485 14.34 -3.74 -7.08
CA VAL A 485 15.48 -3.87 -7.99
C VAL A 485 15.29 -5.09 -8.87
N MET A 486 15.47 -4.93 -10.18
CA MET A 486 15.60 -6.07 -11.08
C MET A 486 17.04 -6.60 -11.04
N PHE A 487 17.20 -7.90 -11.06
CA PHE A 487 18.49 -8.55 -11.08
C PHE A 487 18.60 -9.56 -12.22
N LYS A 488 19.85 -9.87 -12.58
CA LYS A 488 20.22 -10.97 -13.46
C LYS A 488 21.23 -11.85 -12.78
N THR A 489 21.13 -13.14 -13.03
CA THR A 489 21.98 -14.18 -12.45
C THR A 489 23.03 -14.70 -13.44
N GLY A 490 23.97 -15.49 -12.94
CA GLY A 490 25.04 -16.10 -13.75
C GLY A 490 24.52 -17.02 -14.86
N GLN A 491 23.42 -17.76 -14.63
CA GLN A 491 22.80 -18.60 -15.68
C GLN A 491 21.80 -17.82 -16.55
N GLY A 492 21.69 -16.51 -16.36
CA GLY A 492 20.85 -15.64 -17.17
C GLY A 492 19.41 -15.51 -16.70
N HIS A 493 19.04 -16.07 -15.53
CA HIS A 493 17.73 -15.82 -14.94
C HIS A 493 17.57 -14.35 -14.56
N VAL A 494 16.38 -13.81 -14.77
CA VAL A 494 16.00 -12.46 -14.32
C VAL A 494 14.90 -12.52 -13.27
N GLY A 495 14.92 -11.56 -12.35
CA GLY A 495 13.94 -11.47 -11.28
C GLY A 495 13.90 -10.08 -10.67
N ILE A 496 13.01 -9.88 -9.70
CA ILE A 496 12.91 -8.66 -8.91
C ILE A 496 13.02 -8.98 -7.42
N SER A 497 13.71 -8.11 -6.67
CA SER A 497 13.88 -8.22 -5.21
C SER A 497 13.53 -6.91 -4.53
N SER A 498 13.40 -6.93 -3.20
CA SER A 498 13.48 -5.71 -2.38
C SER A 498 14.73 -4.89 -2.71
N LYS A 499 14.72 -3.62 -2.31
CA LYS A 499 15.89 -2.73 -2.42
C LYS A 499 17.13 -3.29 -1.72
N HIS A 500 16.90 -4.01 -0.62
CA HIS A 500 17.92 -4.56 0.27
C HIS A 500 18.13 -6.04 0.00
#